data_AF-A0A9E5K919-F1
#
_entry.id   AF-A0A9E5K919-F1
#
_cell.length_a   1.000
_cell.length_b   1.000
_cell.length_c   1.000
_cell.angle_alpha   90.00
_cell.angle_beta   90.00
_cell.angle_gamma   90.00
#
_symmetry.space_group_name_H-M   'P 1'
#
loop_
_entity.id
_entity.type
_entity.pdbx_description
1 polymer ?
#
loop_
_entity_poly.entity_id
_entity_poly.type
_entity_poly.pdbx_seq_one_letter_code
_entity_poly.pdbx_strand_id
1 'polypeptide(L)'
;NEVLTPEELELRETERKRRKLQLTLEEETEELQRLEEEKRRIAGLRNPDFRIGQGGSGRKPSAASVFRENLQSTVQVSQGLGFLNLQQSNQSTVDTAQWMAQVQNRVVSPEGWEAGLYGKAFLIPLSSGPTGLSPRFIKAGFDVGSRFDLGTWVKVKPRVGFDYQSLLSSSDVGYRNLMGPRLELAGEFDLAKGEVIKSEVFFNLFDLNLSSSGPKNYQWGARLIYEFEASFLSFTQVVIGAEMARLNMALYTAQLTSTQMATFVGIQF
;
A
#
# COMPACT_ATOMS: atom_id res chain seq x y z
N ASN A 1 -3.44 -48.51 -65.49
CA ASN A 1 -4.69 -48.00 -64.89
C ASN A 1 -5.44 -49.16 -64.27
N GLU A 2 -4.96 -49.64 -63.12
CA GLU A 2 -5.71 -50.60 -62.32
C GLU A 2 -6.79 -49.83 -61.57
N VAL A 3 -8.05 -50.18 -61.85
CA VAL A 3 -9.23 -49.62 -61.19
C VAL A 3 -9.28 -50.26 -59.80
N LEU A 4 -8.81 -49.53 -58.80
CA LEU A 4 -8.89 -49.92 -57.39
C LEU A 4 -10.35 -50.02 -56.97
N THR A 5 -10.68 -51.08 -56.23
CA THR A 5 -12.05 -51.30 -55.73
C THR A 5 -12.40 -50.27 -54.64
N PRO A 6 -13.69 -49.92 -54.45
CA PRO A 6 -14.12 -48.92 -53.47
C PRO A 6 -13.63 -49.21 -52.04
N GLU A 7 -13.54 -50.49 -51.67
CA GLU A 7 -13.06 -50.94 -50.36
C GLU A 7 -11.55 -50.70 -50.15
N GLU A 8 -10.74 -50.80 -51.20
CA GLU A 8 -9.29 -50.51 -51.14
C GLU A 8 -8.99 -49.00 -51.06
N LEU A 9 -9.91 -48.16 -51.55
CA LEU A 9 -9.84 -46.71 -51.44
C LEU A 9 -10.11 -46.24 -50.00
N GLU A 10 -11.13 -46.79 -49.34
CA GLU A 10 -11.46 -46.47 -47.95
C GLU A 10 -10.38 -46.92 -46.96
N LEU A 11 -9.76 -48.09 -47.20
CA LEU A 11 -8.62 -48.58 -46.41
C LEU A 11 -7.39 -47.67 -46.55
N ARG A 12 -7.11 -47.16 -47.76
CA ARG A 12 -6.02 -46.20 -47.97
C ARG A 12 -6.31 -44.82 -47.38
N GLU A 13 -7.56 -44.36 -47.37
CA GLU A 13 -7.92 -43.11 -46.70
C GLU A 13 -7.83 -43.20 -45.18
N THR A 14 -8.25 -44.32 -44.59
CA THR A 14 -8.13 -44.56 -43.14
C THR A 14 -6.67 -44.74 -42.71
N GLU A 15 -5.83 -45.43 -43.50
CA GLU A 15 -4.38 -45.47 -43.29
C GLU A 15 -3.74 -44.08 -43.39
N ARG A 16 -4.11 -43.27 -44.40
CA ARG A 16 -3.60 -41.90 -44.54
C ARG A 16 -3.99 -41.01 -43.38
N LYS A 17 -5.22 -41.14 -42.86
CA LYS A 17 -5.67 -40.39 -41.66
C LYS A 17 -4.93 -40.84 -40.41
N ARG A 18 -4.69 -42.14 -40.22
CA ARG A 18 -3.89 -42.66 -39.10
C ARG A 18 -2.44 -42.18 -39.15
N ARG A 19 -1.80 -42.20 -40.33
CA ARG A 19 -0.43 -41.66 -40.49
C ARG A 19 -0.35 -40.16 -40.21
N LYS A 20 -1.36 -39.38 -40.61
CA LYS A 20 -1.42 -37.94 -40.29
C LYS A 20 -1.55 -37.67 -38.79
N LEU A 21 -2.40 -38.43 -38.08
CA LEU A 21 -2.55 -38.32 -36.62
C LEU A 21 -1.29 -38.74 -35.87
N GLN A 22 -0.57 -39.74 -36.38
CA GLN A 22 0.68 -40.21 -35.78
C GLN A 22 1.80 -39.17 -35.94
N LEU A 23 1.91 -38.54 -37.11
CA LEU A 23 2.85 -37.44 -37.33
C LEU A 23 2.56 -36.21 -36.44
N THR A 24 1.29 -35.87 -36.22
CA THR A 24 0.93 -34.76 -35.33
C THR A 24 1.25 -35.06 -33.87
N LEU A 25 1.04 -36.31 -33.43
CA LEU A 25 1.46 -36.75 -32.09
C LEU A 25 2.98 -36.73 -31.92
N GLU A 26 3.74 -37.14 -32.94
CA GLU A 26 5.20 -37.07 -32.91
C GLU A 26 5.69 -35.61 -32.83
N GLU A 27 5.11 -34.69 -33.61
CA GLU A 27 5.41 -33.25 -33.57
C GLU A 27 5.09 -32.64 -32.19
N GLU A 28 3.94 -32.94 -31.59
CA GLU A 28 3.57 -32.46 -30.24
C GLU A 28 4.51 -33.01 -29.16
N THR A 29 4.95 -34.26 -29.29
CA THR A 29 5.91 -34.85 -28.32
C THR A 29 7.30 -34.25 -28.44
N GLU A 30 7.77 -33.93 -29.65
CA GLU A 30 9.04 -33.22 -29.84
C GLU A 30 8.98 -31.79 -29.29
N GLU A 31 7.86 -31.08 -29.48
CA GLU A 31 7.68 -29.73 -28.95
C GLU A 31 7.64 -29.72 -27.42
N LEU A 32 6.97 -30.70 -26.80
CA LEU A 32 7.00 -30.89 -25.35
C LEU A 32 8.40 -31.21 -24.82
N GLN A 33 9.17 -32.04 -25.52
CA GLN A 33 10.56 -32.32 -25.15
C GLN A 33 11.45 -31.08 -25.25
N ARG A 34 11.30 -30.27 -26.31
CA ARG A 34 12.02 -28.99 -26.43
C ARG A 34 11.66 -28.02 -25.30
N LEU A 35 10.38 -27.92 -24.94
CA LEU A 35 9.92 -27.07 -23.83
C LEU A 35 10.41 -27.56 -22.47
N GLU A 36 10.51 -28.88 -22.25
CA GLU A 36 11.09 -29.45 -21.04
C GLU A 36 12.61 -29.25 -20.96
N GLU A 37 13.33 -29.40 -22.07
CA GLU A 37 14.76 -29.10 -22.14
C GLU A 37 15.04 -27.61 -21.93
N GLU A 38 14.22 -26.72 -22.48
CA GLU A 38 14.32 -25.28 -22.26
C GLU A 38 14.00 -24.91 -20.80
N LYS A 39 12.98 -25.52 -20.19
CA LYS A 39 12.71 -25.41 -18.75
C LYS A 39 13.88 -25.90 -17.90
N ARG A 40 14.52 -27.02 -18.28
CA ARG A 40 15.73 -27.53 -17.60
C ARG A 40 16.93 -26.60 -17.79
N ARG A 41 17.07 -25.99 -18.96
CA ARG A 41 18.13 -25.00 -19.26
C ARG A 41 17.95 -23.72 -18.44
N ILE A 42 16.71 -23.23 -18.32
CA ILE A 42 16.34 -22.07 -17.49
C ILE A 42 16.52 -22.40 -15.99
N ALA A 43 16.15 -23.60 -15.56
CA ALA A 43 16.41 -24.07 -14.19
C ALA A 43 17.91 -24.20 -13.90
N GLY A 44 18.71 -24.63 -14.89
CA GLY A 44 20.18 -24.65 -14.82
C GLY A 44 20.81 -23.26 -14.72
N LEU A 45 20.21 -22.24 -15.37
CA LEU A 45 20.61 -20.83 -15.23
C LEU A 45 20.20 -20.21 -13.89
N ARG A 46 19.30 -20.85 -13.13
CA ARG A 46 18.87 -20.45 -11.78
C ARG A 46 19.59 -21.19 -10.64
N ASN A 47 20.52 -22.10 -10.94
CA ASN A 47 21.38 -22.74 -9.94
C ASN A 47 22.76 -22.05 -9.90
N PRO A 48 23.06 -21.18 -8.92
CA PRO A 48 24.37 -20.54 -8.78
C PRO A 48 25.38 -21.45 -8.08
N ASP A 49 25.37 -22.76 -8.31
CA ASP A 49 26.26 -23.72 -7.64
C ASP A 49 26.72 -24.84 -8.59
N PHE A 50 27.52 -24.51 -9.60
CA PHE A 50 28.52 -25.47 -10.11
C PHE A 50 29.64 -24.80 -10.93
N ARG A 51 30.69 -24.34 -10.22
CA ARG A 51 32.12 -24.45 -10.61
C ARG A 51 32.98 -23.78 -9.54
N ILE A 52 33.29 -24.54 -8.49
CA ILE A 52 34.46 -24.27 -7.65
C ILE A 52 35.68 -24.70 -8.45
N GLY A 53 36.35 -23.71 -9.04
CA GLY A 53 37.58 -23.89 -9.80
C GLY A 53 38.32 -22.57 -9.87
N GLN A 54 39.18 -22.36 -8.86
CA GLN A 54 40.28 -21.40 -8.80
C GLN A 54 39.97 -19.88 -8.80
N GLY A 55 40.40 -19.24 -7.71
CA GLY A 55 41.01 -17.91 -7.77
C GLY A 55 40.07 -16.72 -7.63
N GLY A 56 39.91 -16.23 -6.41
CA GLY A 56 39.35 -14.91 -6.15
C GLY A 56 38.69 -14.85 -4.79
N SER A 57 39.31 -14.15 -3.86
CA SER A 57 38.71 -13.71 -2.60
C SER A 57 37.55 -12.75 -2.89
N GLY A 58 36.43 -13.27 -3.37
CA GLY A 58 35.16 -12.56 -3.46
C GLY A 58 34.39 -12.83 -2.19
N ARG A 59 34.34 -11.84 -1.30
CA ARG A 59 33.40 -11.79 -0.17
C ARG A 59 32.02 -12.21 -0.72
N LYS A 60 31.42 -13.29 -0.22
CA LYS A 60 30.01 -13.60 -0.50
C LYS A 60 29.22 -12.31 -0.22
N PRO A 61 28.41 -11.80 -1.16
CA PRO A 61 27.56 -10.65 -0.91
C PRO A 61 26.75 -10.95 0.34
N SER A 62 26.85 -10.08 1.35
CA SER A 62 26.14 -10.29 2.62
C SER A 62 24.64 -10.30 2.33
N ALA A 63 23.85 -11.01 3.14
CA ALA A 63 22.39 -10.99 3.01
C ALA A 63 21.81 -9.55 2.94
N ALA A 64 22.49 -8.58 3.56
CA ALA A 64 22.17 -7.16 3.48
C ALA A 64 22.30 -6.55 2.06
N SER A 65 23.22 -7.04 1.23
CA SER A 65 23.39 -6.58 -0.17
C SER A 65 22.30 -7.13 -1.10
N VAL A 66 21.92 -8.40 -0.96
CA VAL A 66 20.79 -8.99 -1.69
C VAL A 66 19.45 -8.43 -1.20
N PHE A 67 19.34 -8.09 0.08
CA PHE A 67 18.19 -7.39 0.65
C PHE A 67 18.01 -6.03 -0.04
N ARG A 68 19.07 -5.20 -0.07
CA ARG A 68 19.02 -3.84 -0.65
C ARG A 68 18.73 -3.81 -2.15
N GLU A 69 19.17 -4.80 -2.91
CA GLU A 69 18.93 -4.91 -4.35
C GLU A 69 17.48 -5.29 -4.70
N ASN A 70 16.73 -5.91 -3.79
CA ASN A 70 15.36 -6.35 -4.01
C ASN A 70 14.30 -5.53 -3.25
N LEU A 71 14.71 -4.44 -2.59
CA LEU A 71 13.77 -3.52 -1.96
C LEU A 71 13.05 -2.71 -3.03
N GLN A 72 11.74 -2.87 -3.11
CA GLN A 72 10.89 -2.01 -3.93
C GLN A 72 10.54 -0.77 -3.11
N SER A 73 11.02 0.39 -3.58
CA SER A 73 10.62 1.69 -3.02
C SER A 73 9.49 2.28 -3.84
N THR A 74 8.38 2.58 -3.18
CA THR A 74 7.19 3.17 -3.78
C THR A 74 6.93 4.54 -3.14
N VAL A 75 6.76 5.56 -3.97
CA VAL A 75 6.26 6.86 -3.50
C VAL A 75 4.78 6.95 -3.81
N GLN A 76 3.98 7.09 -2.76
CA GLN A 76 2.55 7.31 -2.85
C GLN A 76 2.25 8.78 -2.56
N VAL A 77 1.51 9.40 -3.47
CA VAL A 77 0.96 10.75 -3.27
C VAL A 77 -0.55 10.63 -3.27
N SER A 78 -1.19 11.12 -2.22
CA SER A 78 -2.65 11.15 -2.12
C SER A 78 -3.16 12.54 -1.78
N GLN A 79 -4.31 12.88 -2.34
CA GLN A 79 -4.99 14.13 -2.07
C GLN A 79 -6.46 13.87 -1.80
N GLY A 80 -7.07 14.74 -1.01
CA GLY A 80 -8.49 14.63 -0.66
C GLY A 80 -9.02 15.90 -0.03
N LEU A 81 -10.34 16.02 -0.04
CA LEU A 81 -11.04 17.02 0.75
C LEU A 81 -11.43 16.38 2.08
N GLY A 82 -11.27 17.12 3.16
CA GLY A 82 -11.68 16.69 4.49
C GLY A 82 -12.48 17.79 5.16
N PHE A 83 -13.57 17.41 5.81
CA PHE A 83 -14.34 18.27 6.67
C PHE A 83 -13.97 17.94 8.10
N LEU A 84 -13.73 18.95 8.94
CA LEU A 84 -13.41 18.78 10.34
C LEU A 84 -14.43 19.56 11.15
N ASN A 85 -15.20 18.84 11.96
CA ASN A 85 -16.07 19.43 12.95
C ASN A 85 -15.54 19.09 14.35
N LEU A 86 -15.29 20.10 15.19
CA LEU A 86 -14.91 19.92 16.59
C LEU A 86 -16.02 20.47 17.49
N GLN A 87 -16.54 19.65 18.40
CA GLN A 87 -17.64 20.03 19.29
C GLN A 87 -17.22 20.01 20.76
N GLN A 88 -17.70 20.98 21.53
CA GLN A 88 -17.64 20.99 23.00
C GLN A 88 -19.06 21.11 23.54
N SER A 89 -19.49 20.18 24.40
CA SER A 89 -20.82 20.24 25.04
C SER A 89 -21.98 20.46 24.04
N ASN A 90 -21.95 19.75 22.90
CA ASN A 90 -22.91 19.85 21.78
C ASN A 90 -22.92 21.19 21.02
N GLN A 91 -21.93 22.06 21.22
CA GLN A 91 -21.75 23.28 20.43
C GLN A 91 -20.56 23.10 19.47
N SER A 92 -20.78 23.38 18.18
CA SER A 92 -19.72 23.39 17.17
C SER A 92 -18.74 24.53 17.47
N THR A 93 -17.49 24.17 17.81
CA THR A 93 -16.42 25.11 18.15
C THR A 93 -15.52 25.39 16.95
N VAL A 94 -15.29 24.39 16.09
CA VAL A 94 -14.55 24.53 14.83
C VAL A 94 -15.28 23.75 13.75
N ASP A 95 -15.52 24.39 12.61
CA ASP A 95 -16.07 23.74 11.42
C ASP A 95 -15.27 24.20 10.20
N THR A 96 -14.59 23.28 9.52
CA THR A 96 -13.73 23.61 8.39
C THR A 96 -13.75 22.56 7.30
N ALA A 97 -13.87 23.00 6.04
CA ALA A 97 -13.53 22.22 4.87
C ALA A 97 -12.07 22.50 4.46
N GLN A 98 -11.29 21.46 4.17
CA GLN A 98 -9.85 21.56 3.95
C GLN A 98 -9.40 20.65 2.82
N TRP A 99 -8.54 21.16 1.95
CA TRP A 99 -7.79 20.31 1.03
C TRP A 99 -6.55 19.78 1.71
N MET A 100 -6.38 18.46 1.66
CA MET A 100 -5.30 17.72 2.28
C MET A 100 -4.42 17.08 1.21
N ALA A 101 -3.12 17.10 1.44
CA ALA A 101 -2.17 16.27 0.71
C ALA A 101 -1.40 15.39 1.68
N GLN A 102 -1.15 14.16 1.25
CA GLN A 102 -0.32 13.19 1.94
C GLN A 102 0.71 12.62 0.96
N VAL A 103 1.95 12.55 1.41
CA VAL A 103 3.04 11.86 0.72
C VAL A 103 3.51 10.74 1.62
N GLN A 104 3.66 9.54 1.08
CA GLN A 104 4.21 8.38 1.77
C GLN A 104 5.30 7.77 0.91
N ASN A 105 6.47 7.56 1.50
CA ASN A 105 7.47 6.66 0.95
C ASN A 105 7.31 5.30 1.64
N ARG A 106 7.22 4.24 0.85
CA ARG A 106 7.09 2.87 1.35
C ARG A 106 8.21 2.03 0.77
N VAL A 107 8.77 1.18 1.61
CA VAL A 107 9.78 0.19 1.24
C VAL A 107 9.23 -1.17 1.59
N VAL A 108 9.12 -2.05 0.59
CA VAL A 108 8.60 -3.40 0.75
C VAL A 108 9.72 -4.40 0.49
N SER A 109 9.89 -5.34 1.41
CA SER A 109 10.81 -6.45 1.25
C SER A 109 10.17 -7.60 0.46
N PRO A 110 10.97 -8.45 -0.20
CA PRO A 110 10.46 -9.65 -0.89
C PRO A 110 9.71 -10.63 0.03
N GLU A 111 10.04 -10.59 1.32
CA GLU A 111 9.48 -11.46 2.36
C GLU A 111 8.14 -10.94 2.89
N GLY A 112 7.63 -9.81 2.37
CA GLY A 112 6.35 -9.23 2.76
C GLY A 112 6.43 -8.28 3.94
N TRP A 113 7.62 -7.88 4.41
CA TRP A 113 7.73 -6.79 5.38
C TRP A 113 7.58 -5.44 4.69
N GLU A 114 6.89 -4.50 5.31
CA GLU A 114 6.81 -3.13 4.82
C GLU A 114 7.19 -2.14 5.91
N ALA A 115 7.92 -1.11 5.51
CA ALA A 115 8.17 0.07 6.33
C ALA A 115 7.78 1.31 5.52
N GLY A 116 7.14 2.26 6.16
CA GLY A 116 6.73 3.50 5.52
C GLY A 116 7.04 4.72 6.38
N LEU A 117 7.35 5.81 5.70
CA LEU A 117 7.41 7.15 6.25
C LEU A 117 6.38 7.98 5.52
N TYR A 118 5.54 8.71 6.25
CA TYR A 118 4.51 9.53 5.64
C TYR A 118 4.40 10.91 6.30
N GLY A 119 3.97 11.87 5.49
CA GLY A 119 3.63 13.22 5.92
C GLY A 119 2.29 13.62 5.33
N LYS A 120 1.46 14.27 6.12
CA LYS A 120 0.14 14.80 5.74
C LYS A 120 0.03 16.24 6.24
N ALA A 121 -0.44 17.13 5.36
CA ALA A 121 -0.64 18.53 5.70
C ALA A 121 -1.96 19.05 5.12
N PHE A 122 -2.56 20.02 5.80
CA PHE A 122 -3.62 20.83 5.23
C PHE A 122 -3.01 21.93 4.37
N LEU A 123 -3.42 21.98 3.11
CA LEU A 123 -2.85 22.90 2.13
C LEU A 123 -3.66 24.19 2.05
N ILE A 124 -4.99 24.07 1.93
CA ILE A 124 -5.87 25.21 1.69
C ILE A 124 -7.16 25.04 2.52
N PRO A 125 -7.54 26.02 3.35
CA PRO A 125 -8.89 26.09 3.89
C PRO A 125 -9.89 26.44 2.78
N LEU A 126 -10.93 25.64 2.62
CA LEU A 126 -12.03 25.93 1.71
C LEU A 126 -13.17 26.68 2.40
N SER A 127 -13.18 26.74 3.73
CA SER A 127 -14.09 27.59 4.50
C SER A 127 -13.31 28.40 5.56
N SER A 128 -13.52 29.72 5.58
CA SER A 128 -12.95 30.62 6.59
C SER A 128 -14.03 31.04 7.58
N GLY A 129 -13.86 30.69 8.85
CA GLY A 129 -14.46 31.47 9.92
C GLY A 129 -13.92 32.92 9.92
N PRO A 130 -14.50 33.83 10.71
CA PRO A 130 -14.24 35.27 10.65
C PRO A 130 -12.79 35.72 10.94
N THR A 131 -11.90 34.82 11.31
CA THR A 131 -10.53 35.13 11.76
C THR A 131 -9.43 34.90 10.71
N GLY A 132 -9.75 34.50 9.47
CA GLY A 132 -8.82 34.50 8.33
C GLY A 132 -7.58 33.59 8.42
N LEU A 133 -7.33 32.96 9.57
CA LEU A 133 -6.28 31.97 9.79
C LEU A 133 -6.92 30.60 9.95
N SER A 134 -6.72 29.76 8.95
CA SER A 134 -7.22 28.40 8.95
C SER A 134 -6.49 27.49 9.93
N PRO A 135 -7.13 26.38 10.34
CA PRO A 135 -6.42 25.38 11.11
C PRO A 135 -5.22 24.87 10.33
N ARG A 136 -4.02 24.99 10.91
CA ARG A 136 -2.80 24.39 10.37
C ARG A 136 -2.66 23.02 10.99
N PHE A 137 -2.83 21.99 10.18
CA PHE A 137 -2.56 20.61 10.57
C PHE A 137 -1.33 20.10 9.85
N ILE A 138 -0.42 19.55 10.64
CA ILE A 138 0.71 18.78 10.14
C ILE A 138 0.69 17.47 10.91
N LYS A 139 0.74 16.36 10.18
CA LYS A 139 0.91 15.03 10.72
C LYS A 139 2.04 14.34 9.98
N ALA A 140 2.95 13.74 10.72
CA ALA A 140 4.02 12.93 10.16
C ALA A 140 4.07 11.63 10.96
N GLY A 141 4.51 10.56 10.35
CA GLY A 141 4.64 9.31 11.07
C GLY A 141 5.46 8.30 10.32
N PHE A 142 5.81 7.25 11.03
CA PHE A 142 6.40 6.05 10.46
C PHE A 142 5.54 4.85 10.83
N ASP A 143 5.44 3.90 9.91
CA ASP A 143 4.77 2.63 10.13
C ASP A 143 5.69 1.47 9.72
N VAL A 144 5.57 0.36 10.43
CA VAL A 144 6.19 -0.92 10.10
C VAL A 144 5.12 -1.99 10.21
N GLY A 145 5.08 -2.87 9.23
CA GLY A 145 4.10 -3.93 9.19
C GLY A 145 4.53 -5.11 8.36
N SER A 146 3.59 -6.03 8.25
CA SER A 146 3.71 -7.23 7.44
C SER A 146 2.55 -7.29 6.47
N ARG A 147 2.79 -7.85 5.30
CA ARG A 147 1.80 -8.05 4.24
C ARG A 147 1.50 -9.54 4.14
N PHE A 148 0.23 -9.86 4.27
CA PHE A 148 -0.30 -11.21 4.11
C PHE A 148 -1.19 -11.24 2.88
N ASP A 149 -0.83 -12.02 1.88
CA ASP A 149 -1.68 -12.24 0.71
C ASP A 149 -2.75 -13.29 1.06
N LEU A 150 -4.02 -12.90 1.05
CA LEU A 150 -5.18 -13.77 1.29
C LEU A 150 -5.82 -14.11 -0.06
N GLY A 151 -5.22 -15.07 -0.77
CA GLY A 151 -5.63 -15.43 -2.13
C GLY A 151 -5.00 -14.53 -3.19
N THR A 152 -5.58 -14.47 -4.38
CA THR A 152 -4.95 -13.85 -5.56
C THR A 152 -5.06 -12.33 -5.59
N TRP A 153 -6.13 -11.76 -5.01
CA TRP A 153 -6.46 -10.34 -5.19
C TRP A 153 -6.60 -9.54 -3.89
N VAL A 154 -6.57 -10.21 -2.74
CA VAL A 154 -6.77 -9.57 -1.43
C VAL A 154 -5.47 -9.63 -0.63
N LYS A 155 -5.10 -8.50 -0.03
CA LYS A 155 -3.91 -8.38 0.80
C LYS A 155 -4.31 -7.74 2.12
N VAL A 156 -3.81 -8.27 3.22
CA VAL A 156 -4.05 -7.71 4.57
C VAL A 156 -2.71 -7.27 5.15
N LYS A 157 -2.72 -6.07 5.72
CA LYS A 157 -1.52 -5.37 6.18
C LYS A 157 -1.73 -4.80 7.58
N PRO A 158 -1.49 -5.60 8.64
CA PRO A 158 -1.36 -5.05 9.97
C PRO A 158 -0.07 -4.24 10.07
N ARG A 159 -0.19 -3.03 10.60
CA ARG A 159 0.88 -2.08 10.79
C ARG A 159 0.85 -1.52 12.21
N VAL A 160 2.04 -1.30 12.74
CA VAL A 160 2.26 -0.56 13.98
C VAL A 160 3.21 0.57 13.68
N GLY A 161 3.04 1.69 14.37
CA GLY A 161 3.79 2.88 14.03
C GLY A 161 3.74 3.92 15.11
N PHE A 162 4.23 5.09 14.73
CA PHE A 162 4.24 6.25 15.59
C PHE A 162 3.91 7.48 14.77
N ASP A 163 3.04 8.29 15.34
CA ASP A 163 2.55 9.50 14.72
C ASP A 163 2.97 10.71 15.56
N TYR A 164 3.34 11.77 14.86
CA TYR A 164 3.42 13.12 15.36
C TYR A 164 2.31 13.93 14.70
N GLN A 165 1.62 14.76 15.47
CA GLN A 165 0.63 15.68 14.93
C GLN A 165 0.60 17.01 15.69
N SER A 166 0.26 18.06 14.95
CA SER A 166 0.03 19.40 15.47
C SER A 166 -1.18 19.98 14.76
N LEU A 167 -2.13 20.50 15.53
CA LEU A 167 -3.32 21.21 15.03
C LEU A 167 -3.39 22.56 15.73
N LEU A 168 -3.17 23.64 14.96
CA LEU A 168 -3.29 25.01 15.43
C LEU A 168 -4.55 25.63 14.82
N SER A 169 -5.55 25.99 15.62
CA SER A 169 -6.70 26.77 15.15
C SER A 169 -6.56 28.25 15.55
N SER A 170 -7.33 29.12 14.92
CA SER A 170 -7.36 30.57 15.20
C SER A 170 -8.03 30.93 16.53
N SER A 171 -8.70 29.98 17.19
CA SER A 171 -9.31 30.14 18.52
C SER A 171 -8.42 29.60 19.65
N ASP A 172 -7.15 29.30 19.38
CA ASP A 172 -6.21 28.60 20.28
C ASP A 172 -6.70 27.23 20.78
N VAL A 173 -7.82 26.74 20.25
CA VAL A 173 -8.33 25.38 20.50
C VAL A 173 -7.55 24.43 19.61
N GLY A 174 -6.61 23.70 20.19
CA GLY A 174 -5.75 22.80 19.43
C GLY A 174 -4.73 22.09 20.30
N TYR A 175 -3.80 21.43 19.63
CA TYR A 175 -2.72 20.72 20.30
C TYR A 175 -1.43 20.91 19.51
N ARG A 176 -0.34 21.11 20.23
CA ARG A 176 0.99 21.26 19.65
C ARG A 176 1.81 20.05 20.01
N ASN A 177 2.51 19.49 19.04
CA ASN A 177 3.52 18.44 19.27
C ASN A 177 2.99 17.19 19.98
N LEU A 178 1.76 16.77 19.65
CA LEU A 178 1.26 15.50 20.14
C LEU A 178 1.94 14.37 19.41
N MET A 179 2.34 13.36 20.16
CA MET A 179 2.95 12.17 19.59
C MET A 179 2.43 10.91 20.28
N GLY A 180 2.50 9.80 19.59
CA GLY A 180 2.19 8.51 20.20
C GLY A 180 1.95 7.39 19.19
N PRO A 181 1.63 6.19 19.69
CA PRO A 181 1.56 5.00 18.88
C PRO A 181 0.34 5.01 17.96
N ARG A 182 0.55 4.39 16.79
CA ARG A 182 -0.49 4.09 15.80
C ARG A 182 -0.58 2.58 15.62
N LEU A 183 -1.80 2.09 15.56
CA LEU A 183 -2.14 0.76 15.09
C LEU A 183 -3.00 0.90 13.85
N GLU A 184 -2.74 0.09 12.84
CA GLU A 184 -3.52 0.11 11.62
C GLU A 184 -3.68 -1.29 11.04
N LEU A 185 -4.85 -1.53 10.46
CA LEU A 185 -5.12 -2.67 9.60
C LEU A 185 -5.59 -2.16 8.24
N ALA A 186 -4.85 -2.50 7.18
CA ALA A 186 -5.25 -2.20 5.82
C ALA A 186 -5.62 -3.48 5.05
N GLY A 187 -6.69 -3.44 4.28
CA GLY A 187 -7.06 -4.41 3.27
C GLY A 187 -6.87 -3.78 1.89
N GLU A 188 -6.12 -4.42 1.01
CA GLU A 188 -5.95 -3.99 -0.38
C GLU A 188 -6.61 -5.01 -1.32
N PHE A 189 -7.29 -4.49 -2.33
CA PHE A 189 -7.95 -5.27 -3.38
C PHE A 189 -7.45 -4.82 -4.75
N ASP A 190 -6.79 -5.73 -5.46
CA ASP A 190 -6.34 -5.47 -6.83
C ASP A 190 -7.53 -5.54 -7.78
N LEU A 191 -7.90 -4.42 -8.42
CA LEU A 191 -9.03 -4.36 -9.36
C LEU A 191 -8.60 -4.75 -10.77
N ALA A 192 -7.54 -4.11 -11.24
CA ALA A 192 -6.96 -4.26 -12.57
C ALA A 192 -5.45 -4.04 -12.48
N LYS A 193 -4.74 -4.24 -13.60
CA LYS A 193 -3.29 -4.04 -13.63
C LYS A 193 -2.96 -2.58 -13.29
N GLY A 194 -2.31 -2.38 -12.15
CA GLY A 194 -1.92 -1.05 -11.66
C GLY A 194 -3.03 -0.28 -10.95
N GLU A 195 -4.19 -0.88 -10.67
CA GLU A 195 -5.30 -0.23 -9.95
C GLU A 195 -5.67 -1.01 -8.69
N VAL A 196 -5.73 -0.32 -7.55
CA VAL A 196 -5.95 -0.93 -6.23
C VAL A 196 -6.94 -0.10 -5.43
N ILE A 197 -7.89 -0.77 -4.78
CA ILE A 197 -8.68 -0.17 -3.70
C ILE A 197 -8.09 -0.58 -2.36
N LYS A 198 -7.91 0.37 -1.46
CA LYS A 198 -7.45 0.14 -0.10
C LYS A 198 -8.49 0.61 0.89
N SER A 199 -8.83 -0.28 1.82
CA SER A 199 -9.60 0.06 3.01
C SER A 199 -8.67 0.01 4.20
N GLU A 200 -8.57 1.08 4.97
CA GLU A 200 -7.72 1.14 6.14
C GLU A 200 -8.52 1.51 7.38
N VAL A 201 -8.26 0.82 8.48
CA VAL A 201 -8.77 1.16 9.81
C VAL A 201 -7.58 1.44 10.71
N PHE A 202 -7.59 2.57 11.40
CA PHE A 202 -6.50 2.97 12.28
C PHE A 202 -7.00 3.43 13.64
N PHE A 203 -6.11 3.29 14.61
CA PHE A 203 -6.26 3.80 15.95
C PHE A 203 -4.97 4.50 16.38
N ASN A 204 -5.09 5.74 16.84
CA ASN A 204 -3.97 6.53 17.33
C ASN A 204 -4.21 6.95 18.77
N LEU A 205 -3.17 6.86 19.57
CA LEU A 205 -3.11 7.39 20.92
C LEU A 205 -2.07 8.49 20.94
N PHE A 206 -2.45 9.69 21.34
CA PHE A 206 -1.52 10.80 21.48
C PHE A 206 -1.54 11.33 22.90
N ASP A 207 -0.35 11.46 23.50
CA ASP A 207 -0.15 12.04 24.82
C ASP A 207 1.07 12.95 24.79
N LEU A 208 0.93 14.19 25.25
CA LEU A 208 2.00 15.18 25.23
C LEU A 208 3.15 14.82 26.19
N ASN A 209 2.91 14.00 27.23
CA ASN A 209 3.89 13.82 28.31
C ASN A 209 3.85 12.45 29.03
N LEU A 210 3.12 11.45 28.56
CA LEU A 210 2.83 10.20 29.32
C LEU A 210 2.34 10.48 30.76
N SER A 211 1.96 11.74 31.04
CA SER A 211 1.58 12.22 32.35
C SER A 211 0.05 12.29 32.39
N SER A 212 -0.52 11.92 33.52
CA SER A 212 -1.97 11.74 33.65
C SER A 212 -2.77 13.04 33.42
N SER A 213 -2.12 14.20 33.45
CA SER A 213 -2.75 15.53 33.42
C SER A 213 -2.56 16.34 32.13
N GLY A 214 -1.92 15.79 31.09
CA GLY A 214 -1.67 16.50 29.82
C GLY A 214 -2.82 16.42 28.80
N PRO A 215 -2.76 17.22 27.70
CA PRO A 215 -3.61 17.05 26.53
C PRO A 215 -3.48 15.65 25.94
N LYS A 216 -4.61 15.00 25.69
CA LYS A 216 -4.69 13.66 25.09
C LYS A 216 -5.57 13.70 23.86
N ASN A 217 -5.22 12.92 22.85
CA ASN A 217 -6.03 12.76 21.65
C ASN A 217 -6.12 11.28 21.29
N TYR A 218 -7.34 10.75 21.35
CA TYR A 218 -7.67 9.39 20.98
C TYR A 218 -8.38 9.45 19.64
N GLN A 219 -7.81 8.83 18.62
CA GLN A 219 -8.40 8.84 17.28
C GLN A 219 -8.68 7.42 16.83
N TRP A 220 -9.88 7.20 16.32
CA TRP A 220 -10.23 6.03 15.54
C TRP A 220 -10.71 6.49 14.18
N GLY A 221 -10.29 5.82 13.12
CA GLY A 221 -10.79 6.14 11.81
C GLY A 221 -10.76 4.99 10.84
N ALA A 222 -11.54 5.16 9.79
CA ALA A 222 -11.56 4.32 8.61
C ALA A 222 -11.40 5.21 7.37
N ARG A 223 -10.71 4.71 6.36
CA ARG A 223 -10.58 5.39 5.07
C ARG A 223 -10.60 4.41 3.91
N LEU A 224 -11.19 4.84 2.81
CA LEU A 224 -11.20 4.14 1.54
C LEU A 224 -10.40 4.97 0.53
N ILE A 225 -9.39 4.37 -0.08
CA ILE A 225 -8.48 5.02 -1.01
C ILE A 225 -8.48 4.23 -2.30
N TYR A 226 -8.68 4.92 -3.41
CA TYR A 226 -8.40 4.37 -4.74
C TYR A 226 -7.02 4.79 -5.18
N GLU A 227 -6.20 3.84 -5.60
CA GLU A 227 -4.83 4.08 -6.03
C GLU A 227 -4.62 3.54 -7.45
N PHE A 228 -3.88 4.31 -8.25
CA PHE A 228 -3.40 3.86 -9.54
C PHE A 228 -1.89 4.08 -9.67
N GLU A 229 -1.23 3.12 -10.31
CA GLU A 229 0.20 3.14 -10.56
C GLU A 229 0.51 4.06 -11.74
N ALA A 230 1.45 4.98 -11.50
CA ALA A 230 2.06 5.83 -12.51
C ALA A 230 3.56 5.56 -12.54
N SER A 231 4.15 5.32 -13.71
CA SER A 231 5.60 5.11 -13.83
C SER A 231 6.32 6.45 -14.05
N PHE A 232 7.36 6.72 -13.27
CA PHE A 232 8.27 7.88 -13.44
C PHE A 232 9.73 7.42 -13.46
N LEU A 233 10.59 8.15 -14.19
CA LEU A 233 12.00 7.79 -14.45
C LEU A 233 12.89 7.70 -13.20
N SER A 234 12.52 8.32 -12.08
CA SER A 234 13.38 8.45 -10.88
C SER A 234 12.98 7.53 -9.72
N PHE A 235 11.89 6.77 -9.84
CA PHE A 235 11.38 5.89 -8.79
C PHE A 235 11.03 4.52 -9.37
N THR A 236 11.17 3.46 -8.57
CA THR A 236 10.75 2.11 -8.99
C THR A 236 9.24 2.07 -9.26
N GLN A 237 8.46 2.81 -8.47
CA GLN A 237 7.01 2.90 -8.63
C GLN A 237 6.51 4.23 -8.02
N VAL A 238 5.66 4.96 -8.76
CA VAL A 238 4.88 6.08 -8.21
C VAL A 238 3.42 5.65 -8.19
N VAL A 239 2.72 5.97 -7.11
CA VAL A 239 1.30 5.66 -6.96
C VAL A 239 0.56 6.94 -6.64
N ILE A 240 -0.48 7.22 -7.40
CA ILE A 240 -1.37 8.36 -7.18
C ILE A 240 -2.66 7.82 -6.58
N GLY A 241 -3.01 8.35 -5.42
CA GLY A 241 -4.21 7.95 -4.68
C GLY A 241 -5.23 9.08 -4.56
N ALA A 242 -6.50 8.73 -4.63
CA ALA A 242 -7.61 9.59 -4.24
C ALA A 242 -8.31 8.99 -3.02
N GLU A 243 -8.45 9.77 -1.95
CA GLU A 243 -9.26 9.39 -0.78
C GLU A 243 -10.74 9.49 -1.19
N MET A 244 -11.42 8.34 -1.30
CA MET A 244 -12.82 8.26 -1.75
C MET A 244 -13.80 8.53 -0.62
N ALA A 245 -13.47 8.05 0.58
CA ALA A 245 -14.28 8.22 1.77
C ALA A 245 -13.39 8.20 3.00
N ARG A 246 -13.77 9.00 4.00
CA ARG A 246 -13.12 8.99 5.29
C ARG A 246 -14.14 9.09 6.40
N LEU A 247 -13.82 8.44 7.51
CA LEU A 247 -14.44 8.68 8.80
C LEU A 247 -13.34 8.69 9.83
N ASN A 248 -13.25 9.75 10.62
CA ASN A 248 -12.28 9.85 11.69
C ASN A 248 -12.97 10.49 12.88
N MET A 249 -13.06 9.74 13.97
CA MET A 249 -13.60 10.18 15.25
C MET A 249 -12.44 10.42 16.20
N ALA A 250 -12.41 11.60 16.81
CA ALA A 250 -11.40 12.00 17.76
C ALA A 250 -12.07 12.41 19.07
N LEU A 251 -11.50 11.95 20.18
CA LEU A 251 -11.77 12.49 21.51
C LEU A 251 -10.52 13.23 21.95
N TYR A 252 -10.65 14.53 22.18
CA TYR A 252 -9.52 15.39 22.51
C TYR A 252 -9.77 16.12 23.80
N THR A 253 -8.73 16.16 24.62
CA THR A 253 -8.65 17.06 25.76
C THR A 253 -7.67 18.17 25.41
N ALA A 254 -8.14 19.42 25.47
CA ALA A 254 -7.31 20.58 25.25
C ALA A 254 -7.26 21.42 26.53
N GLN A 255 -6.09 21.97 26.81
CA GLN A 255 -5.90 22.90 27.91
C GLN A 255 -6.30 24.30 27.43
N LEU A 256 -7.39 24.84 27.96
CA LEU A 256 -7.88 26.18 27.61
C LEU A 256 -7.16 27.26 28.43
N THR A 257 -6.80 26.96 29.68
CA THR A 257 -6.01 27.82 30.58
C THR A 257 -5.14 26.97 31.49
N SER A 258 -4.25 27.57 32.30
CA SER A 258 -3.37 26.84 33.22
C SER A 258 -4.11 25.92 34.22
N THR A 259 -5.40 26.17 34.47
CA THR A 259 -6.24 25.41 35.41
C THR A 259 -7.45 24.73 34.78
N GLN A 260 -7.75 24.97 33.50
CA GLN A 260 -8.96 24.45 32.85
C GLN A 260 -8.62 23.52 31.67
N MET A 261 -9.08 22.27 31.79
CA MET A 261 -9.12 21.29 30.70
C MET A 261 -10.54 21.21 30.15
N ALA A 262 -10.67 21.13 28.84
CA ALA A 262 -11.93 20.88 28.16
C ALA A 262 -11.81 19.64 27.29
N THR A 263 -12.88 18.84 27.28
CA THR A 263 -13.03 17.68 26.41
C THR A 263 -13.91 18.05 25.24
N PHE A 264 -13.53 17.54 24.08
CA PHE A 264 -14.21 17.82 22.84
C PHE A 264 -14.27 16.54 21.99
N VAL A 265 -15.31 16.45 21.17
CA VAL A 265 -15.56 15.33 20.26
C VAL A 265 -15.59 15.82 18.84
N GLY A 266 -14.82 15.16 17.99
CA GLY A 266 -14.49 15.67 16.67
C GLY A 266 -14.66 14.59 15.66
N ILE A 267 -15.30 14.96 14.56
CA ILE A 267 -15.64 14.06 13.48
C ILE A 267 -15.08 14.67 12.21
N GLN A 268 -14.40 13.85 11.44
CA GLN A 268 -13.91 14.18 10.12
C GLN A 268 -14.40 13.18 9.08
N PHE A 269 -14.84 13.72 7.95
CA PHE A 269 -15.32 12.99 6.77
C PHE A 269 -14.70 13.56 5.50
#